data_AF-A0A3B9EHU9-F1
#
_entry.id   AF-A0A3B9EHU9-F1
#
_cell.length_a   1.000
_cell.length_b   1.000
_cell.length_c   1.000
_cell.angle_alpha   90.00
_cell.angle_beta   90.00
_cell.angle_gamma   90.00
#
_symmetry.space_group_name_H-M   'P 1'
#
loop_
_entity.id
_entity.type
_entity.pdbx_description
1 polymer ?
#
loop_
_entity_poly.entity_id
_entity_poly.type
_entity_poly.pdbx_seq_one_letter_code
_entity_poly.pdbx_strand_id
1 'polypeptide(L)'
;MAEITAALVKELRERSGVGMMDCKKALVENNGDIEAAIDWLRAKGLSKAAKKADRVAAEGLVAVAVREDGKGEVASAIEFNAETDFVARNDLFQSAAKEFAQLGLHHEGVDAIHGATLENGKTVQDEVTNLIATIGENMQLRRAARLSVGEGVVSTYVHNAVSPGVGRIGVLVALEGAGDKEALREVGRKIAMHVAATAPLALDTSDLDPAAIEKERAVLIEKAKEEGRPENMIEKIVSGQIAKFQKDVVLTKQPFVMDPDVTIEQLVANTGKELGAELKLAGFVRMALGEGVEKVESPDFASEVASMTGGN
;
A
#
# COMPACT_ATOMS: atom_id res chain seq x y z
N MET A 1 9.00 -24.28 42.63
CA MET A 1 8.57 -23.49 41.46
C MET A 1 8.10 -22.15 41.97
N ALA A 2 8.48 -21.05 41.31
CA ALA A 2 7.98 -19.73 41.69
C ALA A 2 6.44 -19.69 41.60
N GLU A 3 5.80 -18.97 42.51
CA GLU A 3 4.35 -18.85 42.53
C GLU A 3 3.89 -17.91 41.40
N ILE A 4 3.24 -18.45 40.38
CA ILE A 4 2.73 -17.66 39.25
C ILE A 4 1.35 -17.12 39.61
N THR A 5 1.32 -15.91 40.18
CA THR A 5 0.07 -15.26 40.60
C THR A 5 -0.69 -14.67 39.41
N ALA A 6 -2.01 -14.51 39.54
CA ALA A 6 -2.82 -13.87 38.51
C ALA A 6 -2.41 -12.42 38.24
N ALA A 7 -1.93 -11.70 39.26
CA ALA A 7 -1.41 -10.34 39.13
C ALA A 7 -0.14 -10.31 38.25
N LEU A 8 0.77 -11.26 38.43
CA LEU A 8 1.99 -11.37 37.64
C LEU A 8 1.70 -11.68 36.16
N VAL A 9 0.74 -12.57 35.90
CA VAL A 9 0.28 -12.85 34.54
C VAL A 9 -0.36 -11.61 33.90
N LYS A 10 -1.17 -10.87 34.66
CA LYS A 10 -1.80 -9.62 34.21
C LYS A 10 -0.74 -8.57 33.87
N GLU A 11 0.27 -8.39 34.71
CA GLU A 11 1.38 -7.46 34.48
C GLU A 11 2.13 -7.81 33.20
N LEU A 12 2.52 -9.07 33.02
CA LEU A 12 3.21 -9.50 31.78
C LEU A 12 2.33 -9.27 30.54
N ARG A 13 1.02 -9.53 30.65
CA ARG A 13 0.07 -9.28 29.55
C ARG A 13 -0.04 -7.80 29.21
N GLU A 14 -0.09 -6.92 30.21
CA GLU A 14 -0.16 -5.47 30.00
C GLU A 14 1.13 -4.95 29.34
N ARG A 15 2.29 -5.51 29.71
CA ARG A 15 3.60 -5.14 29.12
C ARG A 15 3.84 -5.70 27.72
N SER A 16 3.34 -6.91 27.43
CA SER A 16 3.64 -7.62 26.18
C SER A 16 2.52 -7.58 25.14
N GLY A 17 1.27 -7.35 25.57
CA GLY A 17 0.07 -7.46 24.72
C GLY A 17 -0.36 -8.90 24.40
N VAL A 18 0.45 -9.90 24.75
CA VAL A 18 0.24 -11.30 24.34
C VAL A 18 -0.91 -11.96 25.12
N GLY A 19 -1.55 -12.96 24.51
CA GLY A 19 -2.64 -13.73 25.12
C GLY A 19 -2.33 -14.28 26.52
N MET A 20 -3.34 -14.32 27.38
CA MET A 20 -3.23 -14.65 28.82
C MET A 20 -2.51 -15.97 29.10
N MET A 21 -2.82 -17.02 28.33
CA MET A 21 -2.25 -18.35 28.52
C MET A 21 -0.79 -18.43 28.10
N ASP A 22 -0.39 -17.67 27.07
CA ASP A 22 1.00 -17.58 26.65
C ASP A 22 1.82 -16.79 27.68
N CYS A 23 1.27 -15.72 28.27
CA CYS A 23 1.90 -15.00 29.38
C CYS A 23 2.11 -15.91 30.58
N LYS A 24 1.07 -16.67 30.98
CA LYS A 24 1.19 -17.65 32.07
C LYS A 24 2.26 -18.70 31.78
N LYS A 25 2.28 -19.23 30.55
CA LYS A 25 3.29 -20.21 30.14
C LYS A 25 4.70 -19.63 30.17
N ALA A 26 4.90 -18.43 29.65
CA ALA A 26 6.20 -17.75 29.69
C ALA A 26 6.69 -17.56 31.13
N LEU A 27 5.82 -17.17 32.06
CA LEU A 27 6.16 -17.05 33.47
C LEU A 27 6.49 -18.40 34.11
N VAL A 28 5.78 -19.47 33.77
CA VAL A 28 6.10 -20.83 34.26
C VAL A 28 7.49 -21.28 33.80
N GLU A 29 7.81 -21.10 32.52
CA GLU A 29 9.09 -21.51 31.93
C GLU A 29 10.27 -20.68 32.46
N ASN A 30 10.02 -19.44 32.89
CA ASN A 30 11.05 -18.51 33.37
C ASN A 30 10.94 -18.25 34.88
N ASN A 31 10.35 -19.16 35.65
CA ASN A 31 10.28 -19.09 37.11
C ASN A 31 9.75 -17.74 37.65
N GLY A 32 8.75 -17.15 37.00
CA GLY A 32 8.12 -15.90 37.40
C GLY A 32 8.94 -14.64 37.10
N ASP A 33 10.10 -14.75 36.45
CA ASP A 33 10.87 -13.60 36.01
C ASP A 33 10.19 -12.93 34.80
N ILE A 34 9.80 -11.67 34.97
CA ILE A 34 9.07 -10.91 33.95
C ILE A 34 9.96 -10.59 32.75
N GLU A 35 11.22 -10.18 32.97
CA GLU A 35 12.11 -9.80 31.86
C GLU A 35 12.49 -11.03 31.03
N ALA A 36 12.85 -12.13 31.70
CA ALA A 36 13.12 -13.39 31.02
C ALA A 36 11.86 -13.94 30.30
N ALA A 37 10.67 -13.76 30.87
CA ALA A 37 9.41 -14.12 30.21
C ALA A 37 9.13 -13.27 28.97
N ILE A 38 9.48 -11.97 28.96
CA ILE A 38 9.36 -11.11 27.78
C ILE A 38 10.28 -11.60 26.66
N ASP A 39 11.55 -11.88 26.96
CA ASP A 39 12.49 -12.41 25.97
C ASP A 39 12.04 -13.76 25.42
N TRP A 40 11.50 -14.61 26.29
CA TRP A 40 10.92 -15.89 25.88
C TRP A 40 9.70 -15.71 24.96
N LEU A 41 8.80 -14.77 25.27
CA LEU A 41 7.65 -14.44 24.42
C LEU A 41 8.10 -13.92 23.06
N ARG A 42 9.16 -13.11 22.99
CA ARG A 42 9.74 -12.62 21.73
C ARG A 42 10.23 -13.78 20.86
N ALA A 43 11.00 -14.70 21.44
CA ALA A 43 11.49 -15.88 20.73
C ALA A 43 10.33 -16.79 20.24
N LYS A 44 9.25 -16.92 21.03
CA LYS A 44 8.04 -17.64 20.58
C LYS A 44 7.25 -16.89 19.53
N GLY A 45 7.23 -15.56 19.58
CA GLY A 45 6.64 -14.70 18.55
C GLY A 45 7.25 -14.97 17.18
N LEU A 46 8.58 -15.02 17.09
CA LEU A 46 9.30 -15.38 15.85
C LEU A 46 8.86 -16.74 15.31
N SER A 47 8.75 -17.76 16.18
CA SER A 47 8.27 -19.09 15.78
C SER A 47 6.81 -19.09 15.32
N LYS A 48 5.94 -18.31 15.98
CA LYS A 48 4.52 -18.18 15.59
C LYS A 48 4.38 -17.46 14.24
N ALA A 49 5.19 -16.43 14.00
CA ALA A 49 5.24 -15.71 12.73
C ALA A 49 5.71 -16.62 11.60
N ALA A 50 6.82 -17.36 11.81
CA ALA A 50 7.32 -18.33 10.82
C ALA A 50 6.27 -19.38 10.43
N LYS A 51 5.47 -19.88 11.39
CA LYS A 51 4.38 -20.84 11.13
C LYS A 51 3.18 -20.25 10.36
N LYS A 52 3.09 -18.93 10.26
CA LYS A 52 1.99 -18.21 9.60
C LYS A 52 2.43 -17.57 8.28
N ALA A 53 3.73 -17.50 8.01
CA ALA A 53 4.28 -16.80 6.85
C ALA A 53 3.71 -17.31 5.51
N ASP A 54 3.37 -18.60 5.41
CA ASP A 54 2.80 -19.20 4.19
C ASP A 54 1.31 -18.88 3.98
N ARG A 55 0.64 -18.26 4.96
CA ARG A 55 -0.77 -17.90 4.85
C ARG A 55 -0.93 -16.64 4.02
N VAL A 56 -1.88 -16.62 3.11
CA VAL A 56 -2.10 -15.49 2.23
C VAL A 56 -2.60 -14.27 3.00
N ALA A 57 -1.84 -13.18 2.93
CA ALA A 57 -2.19 -11.87 3.50
C ALA A 57 -2.54 -10.90 2.36
N ALA A 58 -3.82 -10.91 1.94
CA ALA A 58 -4.31 -10.09 0.83
C ALA A 58 -5.21 -8.92 1.28
N GLU A 59 -5.61 -8.87 2.55
CA GLU A 59 -6.30 -7.72 3.15
C GLU A 59 -5.28 -6.86 3.93
N GLY A 60 -5.73 -5.87 4.69
CA GLY A 60 -4.88 -4.91 5.41
C GLY A 60 -5.15 -3.46 5.01
N LEU A 61 -4.10 -2.64 4.94
CA LEU A 61 -4.19 -1.19 4.73
C LEU A 61 -3.06 -0.67 3.84
N VAL A 62 -3.37 0.38 3.09
CA VAL A 62 -2.39 1.30 2.51
C VAL A 62 -2.32 2.53 3.40
N ALA A 63 -1.12 2.95 3.78
CA ALA A 63 -0.89 4.16 4.56
C ALA A 63 0.02 5.13 3.81
N VAL A 64 -0.26 6.42 3.94
CA VAL A 64 0.54 7.49 3.32
C VAL A 64 1.01 8.50 4.38
N ALA A 65 2.19 9.05 4.17
CA ALA A 65 2.72 10.15 4.96
C ALA A 65 3.35 11.20 4.04
N VAL A 66 3.41 12.45 4.50
CA VAL A 66 4.05 13.57 3.78
C VAL A 66 4.73 14.49 4.79
N ARG A 67 5.86 15.07 4.38
CA ARG A 67 6.61 16.06 5.15
C ARG A 67 7.24 17.09 4.22
N GLU A 68 7.36 18.32 4.68
CA GLU A 68 8.11 19.36 3.98
C GLU A 68 9.61 19.08 3.98
N ASP A 69 10.27 19.40 2.86
CA ASP A 69 11.72 19.29 2.72
C ASP A 69 12.26 20.53 1.98
N GLY A 70 12.64 21.54 2.75
CA GLY A 70 12.99 22.86 2.21
C GLY A 70 11.84 23.49 1.43
N LYS A 71 12.05 23.73 0.14
CA LYS A 71 11.02 24.27 -0.76
C LYS A 71 10.07 23.22 -1.32
N GLY A 72 10.43 21.95 -1.18
CA GLY A 72 9.67 20.83 -1.69
C GLY A 72 9.01 20.02 -0.59
N GLU A 73 8.67 18.79 -0.94
CA GLU A 73 8.05 17.81 -0.05
C GLU A 73 8.55 16.41 -0.39
N VAL A 74 8.47 15.54 0.61
CA VAL A 74 8.67 14.10 0.49
C VAL A 74 7.39 13.43 0.95
N ALA A 75 6.90 12.46 0.18
CA ALA A 75 5.81 11.59 0.61
C ALA A 75 6.15 10.12 0.43
N SER A 76 5.54 9.30 1.27
CA SER A 76 5.68 7.84 1.25
C SER A 76 4.30 7.19 1.22
N ALA A 77 4.23 6.03 0.58
CA ALA A 77 3.09 5.13 0.62
C ALA A 77 3.60 3.73 0.97
N ILE A 78 2.92 3.04 1.87
CA ILE A 78 3.22 1.66 2.23
C ILE A 78 1.96 0.80 2.14
N GLU A 79 2.14 -0.49 1.87
CA GLU A 79 1.10 -1.51 1.94
C GLU A 79 1.43 -2.46 3.09
N PHE A 80 0.61 -2.45 4.14
CA PHE A 80 0.71 -3.36 5.28
C PHE A 80 -0.45 -4.34 5.24
N ASN A 81 -0.14 -5.61 4.98
CA ASN A 81 -1.12 -6.66 4.75
C ASN A 81 -1.41 -7.49 6.00
N ALA A 82 -2.61 -8.07 6.04
CA ALA A 82 -3.08 -9.06 7.01
C ALA A 82 -3.91 -10.15 6.30
N GLU A 83 -4.25 -11.23 7.01
CA GLU A 83 -5.12 -12.30 6.47
C GLU A 83 -6.56 -11.80 6.27
N THR A 84 -7.11 -11.04 7.24
CA THR A 84 -8.52 -10.61 7.23
C THR A 84 -8.69 -9.08 7.25
N ASP A 85 -9.87 -8.63 6.81
CA ASP A 85 -10.26 -7.21 6.85
C ASP A 85 -10.61 -6.71 8.26
N PHE A 86 -10.89 -7.62 9.20
CA PHE A 86 -11.10 -7.29 10.61
C PHE A 86 -9.85 -6.69 11.25
N VAL A 87 -8.66 -7.19 10.89
CA VAL A 87 -7.39 -6.65 11.38
C VAL A 87 -7.16 -5.22 10.90
N ALA A 88 -7.62 -4.86 9.70
CA ALA A 88 -7.52 -3.50 9.18
C ALA A 88 -8.27 -2.45 10.04
N ARG A 89 -9.23 -2.88 10.88
CA ARG A 89 -9.97 -2.01 11.81
C ARG A 89 -9.32 -1.94 13.20
N ASN A 90 -8.32 -2.78 13.48
CA ASN A 90 -7.64 -2.81 14.77
C ASN A 90 -6.73 -1.58 14.94
N ASP A 91 -6.82 -0.92 16.10
CA ASP A 91 -6.08 0.31 16.37
C ASP A 91 -4.55 0.13 16.40
N LEU A 92 -4.05 -1.02 16.87
CA LEU A 92 -2.62 -1.33 16.85
C LEU A 92 -2.10 -1.46 15.42
N PHE A 93 -2.86 -2.16 14.57
CA PHE A 93 -2.52 -2.35 13.17
C PHE A 93 -2.54 -1.03 12.39
N GLN A 94 -3.56 -0.19 12.62
CA GLN A 94 -3.65 1.14 12.02
C GLN A 94 -2.51 2.06 12.48
N SER A 95 -2.14 2.00 13.76
CA SER A 95 -1.07 2.82 14.32
C SER A 95 0.29 2.41 13.75
N ALA A 96 0.56 1.10 13.69
CA ALA A 96 1.75 0.56 13.06
C ALA A 96 1.87 0.96 11.58
N ALA A 97 0.78 0.84 10.80
CA ALA A 97 0.77 1.25 9.39
C ALA A 97 1.14 2.73 9.21
N LYS A 98 0.63 3.61 10.08
CA LYS A 98 0.97 5.05 10.07
C LYS A 98 2.44 5.29 10.43
N GLU A 99 2.94 4.63 11.46
CA GLU A 99 4.33 4.75 11.89
C GLU A 99 5.29 4.26 10.80
N PHE A 100 4.97 3.14 10.15
CA PHE A 100 5.77 2.61 9.02
C PHE A 100 5.76 3.56 7.82
N ALA A 101 4.62 4.20 7.53
CA ALA A 101 4.55 5.23 6.50
C ALA A 101 5.44 6.44 6.87
N GLN A 102 5.43 6.90 8.13
CA GLN A 102 6.31 7.97 8.58
C GLN A 102 7.80 7.61 8.41
N LEU A 103 8.20 6.39 8.75
CA LEU A 103 9.56 5.90 8.50
C LEU A 103 9.90 5.89 7.01
N GLY A 104 8.94 5.57 6.14
CA GLY A 104 9.11 5.64 4.67
C GLY A 104 9.44 7.04 4.13
N LEU A 105 9.23 8.12 4.90
CA LEU A 105 9.69 9.46 4.51
C LEU A 105 11.23 9.58 4.53
N HIS A 106 11.88 8.77 5.35
CA HIS A 106 13.32 8.77 5.61
C HIS A 106 14.05 7.57 4.98
N HIS A 107 13.32 6.49 4.74
CA HIS A 107 13.86 5.22 4.24
C HIS A 107 13.18 4.85 2.93
N GLU A 108 13.95 4.79 1.85
CA GLU A 108 13.44 4.43 0.53
C GLU A 108 13.47 2.92 0.32
N GLY A 109 12.32 2.36 -0.07
CA GLY A 109 12.16 0.93 -0.30
C GLY A 109 11.74 0.16 0.95
N VAL A 110 11.01 -0.94 0.72
CA VAL A 110 10.39 -1.73 1.80
C VAL A 110 11.43 -2.36 2.74
N ASP A 111 12.55 -2.82 2.19
CA ASP A 111 13.63 -3.45 2.98
C ASP A 111 14.31 -2.47 3.93
N ALA A 112 14.48 -1.22 3.49
CA ALA A 112 15.03 -0.16 4.34
C ALA A 112 14.08 0.17 5.50
N ILE A 113 12.77 0.17 5.25
CA ILE A 113 11.76 0.39 6.29
C ILE A 113 11.74 -0.80 7.27
N HIS A 114 11.83 -2.04 6.79
CA HIS A 114 11.90 -3.23 7.67
C HIS A 114 13.03 -3.16 8.69
N GLY A 115 14.19 -2.63 8.30
CA GLY A 115 15.35 -2.43 9.17
C GLY A 115 15.33 -1.14 10.00
N ALA A 116 14.41 -0.21 9.71
CA ALA A 116 14.34 1.07 10.42
C ALA A 116 13.90 0.87 11.88
N THR A 117 14.44 1.71 12.76
CA THR A 117 14.20 1.65 14.20
C THR A 117 13.03 2.55 14.58
N LEU A 118 12.09 1.99 15.34
CA LEU A 118 10.93 2.68 15.92
C LEU A 118 11.35 3.43 17.20
N GLU A 119 10.49 4.30 17.72
CA GLU A 119 10.78 5.06 18.96
C GLU A 119 11.06 4.16 20.16
N ASN A 120 10.48 2.95 20.17
CA ASN A 120 10.68 1.94 21.22
C ASN A 120 12.03 1.18 21.11
N GLY A 121 12.89 1.53 20.14
CA GLY A 121 14.20 0.92 19.94
C GLY A 121 14.19 -0.43 19.21
N LYS A 122 13.03 -0.94 18.80
CA LYS A 122 12.90 -2.15 17.97
C LYS A 122 12.86 -1.80 16.49
N THR A 123 13.12 -2.78 15.63
CA THR A 123 12.95 -2.60 14.18
C THR A 123 11.47 -2.72 13.79
N VAL A 124 11.12 -2.24 12.60
CA VAL A 124 9.80 -2.50 12.00
C VAL A 124 9.52 -4.00 11.89
N GLN A 125 10.51 -4.81 11.47
CA GLN A 125 10.35 -6.26 11.38
C GLN A 125 10.05 -6.91 12.74
N ASP A 126 10.66 -6.42 13.81
CA ASP A 126 10.36 -6.88 15.17
C ASP A 126 8.93 -6.52 15.58
N GLU A 127 8.45 -5.33 15.22
CA GLU A 127 7.08 -4.90 15.52
C GLU A 127 6.05 -5.69 14.73
N VAL A 128 6.29 -5.96 13.44
CA VAL A 128 5.44 -6.87 12.64
C VAL A 128 5.35 -8.25 13.32
N THR A 129 6.48 -8.79 13.79
CA THR A 129 6.51 -10.06 14.52
C THR A 129 5.69 -9.99 15.83
N ASN A 130 5.80 -8.88 16.56
CA ASN A 130 5.05 -8.64 17.78
C ASN A 130 3.52 -8.57 17.53
N LEU A 131 3.11 -7.89 16.46
CA LEU A 131 1.71 -7.82 16.03
C LEU A 131 1.18 -9.20 15.66
N ILE A 132 1.93 -10.01 14.92
CA ILE A 132 1.54 -11.40 14.60
C ILE A 132 1.37 -12.23 15.88
N ALA A 133 2.26 -12.08 16.86
CA ALA A 133 2.19 -12.81 18.12
C ALA A 133 0.97 -12.40 18.98
N THR A 134 0.57 -11.13 18.88
CA THR A 134 -0.50 -10.52 19.66
C THR A 134 -1.88 -10.72 19.03
N ILE A 135 -2.00 -10.47 17.72
CA ILE A 135 -3.25 -10.53 16.96
C ILE A 135 -3.54 -11.94 16.46
N GLY A 136 -2.49 -12.69 16.09
CA GLY A 136 -2.63 -14.11 15.72
C GLY A 136 -2.86 -14.37 14.23
N GLU A 137 -2.71 -13.38 13.36
CA GLU A 137 -2.75 -13.50 11.90
C GLU A 137 -1.37 -13.24 11.28
N ASN A 138 -1.12 -13.78 10.08
CA ASN A 138 0.00 -13.38 9.25
C ASN A 138 -0.11 -11.92 8.87
N MET A 139 1.01 -11.21 8.93
CA MET A 139 1.09 -9.79 8.58
C MET A 139 2.40 -9.50 7.88
N GLN A 140 2.38 -8.60 6.92
CA GLN A 140 3.57 -8.26 6.17
C GLN A 140 3.53 -6.80 5.71
N LEU A 141 4.59 -6.04 6.02
CA LEU A 141 4.86 -4.82 5.29
C LEU A 141 5.40 -5.23 3.92
N ARG A 142 4.52 -5.19 2.91
CA ARG A 142 4.74 -5.88 1.63
C ARG A 142 5.43 -4.99 0.62
N ARG A 143 5.03 -3.72 0.53
CA ARG A 143 5.56 -2.77 -0.45
C ARG A 143 5.64 -1.38 0.16
N ALA A 144 6.57 -0.60 -0.38
CA ALA A 144 6.72 0.81 -0.07
C ALA A 144 7.17 1.56 -1.32
N ALA A 145 6.77 2.82 -1.42
CA ALA A 145 7.18 3.74 -2.46
C ALA A 145 7.29 5.13 -1.88
N ARG A 146 8.17 5.93 -2.47
CA ARG A 146 8.49 7.28 -2.02
C ARG A 146 8.58 8.18 -3.24
N LEU A 147 8.03 9.39 -3.12
CA LEU A 147 8.23 10.48 -4.08
C LEU A 147 8.77 11.70 -3.35
N SER A 148 9.59 12.47 -4.03
CA SER A 148 10.11 13.74 -3.52
C SER A 148 10.28 14.75 -4.64
N VAL A 149 10.06 16.01 -4.33
CA VAL A 149 10.35 17.14 -5.23
C VAL A 149 11.23 18.14 -4.49
N GLY A 150 12.18 18.79 -5.18
CA GLY A 150 13.05 19.80 -4.57
C GLY A 150 12.39 21.16 -4.38
N GLU A 151 11.41 21.50 -5.23
CA GLU A 151 10.57 22.70 -5.15
C GLU A 151 9.19 22.33 -5.70
N GLY A 152 8.14 22.52 -4.89
CA GLY A 152 6.78 22.07 -5.22
C GLY A 152 6.15 21.26 -4.08
N VAL A 153 5.25 20.34 -4.43
CA VAL A 153 4.48 19.55 -3.46
C VAL A 153 4.35 18.09 -3.88
N VAL A 154 4.19 17.18 -2.91
CA VAL A 154 3.81 15.80 -3.14
C VAL A 154 2.46 15.55 -2.47
N SER A 155 1.40 15.67 -3.27
CA SER A 155 0.03 15.53 -2.79
C SER A 155 -0.33 14.07 -2.56
N THR A 156 -1.11 13.82 -1.51
CA THR A 156 -1.59 12.47 -1.19
C THR A 156 -3.12 12.38 -1.29
N TYR A 157 -3.61 11.20 -1.67
CA TYR A 157 -5.03 10.87 -1.60
C TYR A 157 -5.20 9.43 -1.13
N VAL A 158 -6.17 9.23 -0.23
CA VAL A 158 -6.54 7.92 0.29
C VAL A 158 -8.00 7.67 -0.04
N HIS A 159 -8.28 6.58 -0.77
CA HIS A 159 -9.63 6.14 -1.07
C HIS A 159 -10.08 5.03 -0.12
N ASN A 160 -11.36 5.02 0.22
CA ASN A 160 -11.94 4.16 1.26
C ASN A 160 -11.14 4.24 2.56
N ALA A 161 -10.99 5.46 3.07
CA ALA A 161 -10.22 5.74 4.27
C ALA A 161 -10.87 5.10 5.51
N VAL A 162 -10.05 4.41 6.30
CA VAL A 162 -10.45 3.86 7.61
C VAL A 162 -10.16 4.89 8.70
N SER A 163 -9.03 5.59 8.59
CA SER A 163 -8.68 6.75 9.41
C SER A 163 -7.78 7.71 8.60
N PRO A 164 -7.47 8.93 9.08
CA PRO A 164 -6.65 9.86 8.32
C PRO A 164 -5.32 9.24 7.89
N GLY A 165 -5.01 9.34 6.59
CA GLY A 165 -3.80 8.81 5.98
C GLY A 165 -3.80 7.29 5.73
N VAL A 166 -4.90 6.58 5.98
CA VAL A 166 -4.94 5.11 5.89
C VAL A 166 -6.24 4.60 5.26
N GLY A 167 -6.16 3.70 4.28
CA GLY A 167 -7.32 3.18 3.54
C GLY A 167 -7.00 2.01 2.62
N ARG A 168 -7.85 1.75 1.62
CA ARG A 168 -7.64 0.64 0.67
C ARG A 168 -6.82 1.02 -0.56
N ILE A 169 -6.78 2.30 -0.92
CA ILE A 169 -5.96 2.81 -2.00
C ILE A 169 -5.24 4.06 -1.50
N GLY A 170 -3.93 4.12 -1.68
CA GLY A 170 -3.12 5.30 -1.44
C GLY A 170 -2.48 5.78 -2.73
N VAL A 171 -2.51 7.10 -2.95
CA VAL A 171 -1.93 7.73 -4.13
C VAL A 171 -1.02 8.86 -3.72
N LEU A 172 0.15 8.94 -4.34
CA LEU A 172 1.08 10.07 -4.26
C LEU A 172 1.16 10.73 -5.65
N VAL A 173 1.18 12.07 -5.70
CA VAL A 173 1.36 12.84 -6.93
C VAL A 173 2.40 13.94 -6.67
N ALA A 174 3.51 13.87 -7.40
CA ALA A 174 4.59 14.84 -7.33
C ALA A 174 4.39 15.94 -8.38
N LEU A 175 4.20 17.18 -7.92
CA LEU A 175 4.15 18.38 -8.76
C LEU A 175 5.37 19.24 -8.44
N GLU A 176 6.28 19.34 -9.40
CA GLU A 176 7.42 20.26 -9.38
C GLU A 176 6.99 21.64 -9.86
N GLY A 177 7.46 22.68 -9.17
CA GLY A 177 7.24 24.07 -9.58
C GLY A 177 7.15 25.03 -8.40
N ALA A 178 7.56 26.27 -8.64
CA ALA A 178 7.34 27.36 -7.69
C ALA A 178 5.86 27.77 -7.68
N GLY A 179 5.42 28.48 -6.66
CA GLY A 179 4.05 29.00 -6.56
C GLY A 179 3.42 28.76 -5.20
N ASP A 180 2.13 29.06 -5.11
CA ASP A 180 1.35 28.83 -3.90
C ASP A 180 1.20 27.31 -3.64
N LYS A 181 1.84 26.84 -2.56
CA LYS A 181 1.78 25.42 -2.17
C LYS A 181 0.36 24.94 -1.87
N GLU A 182 -0.53 25.79 -1.39
CA GLU A 182 -1.93 25.37 -1.12
C GLU A 182 -2.66 25.08 -2.43
N ALA A 183 -2.54 25.97 -3.42
CA ALA A 183 -3.09 25.76 -4.76
C ALA A 183 -2.50 24.51 -5.43
N LEU A 184 -1.17 24.31 -5.32
CA LEU A 184 -0.51 23.11 -5.85
C LEU A 184 -1.02 21.83 -5.17
N ARG A 185 -1.20 21.85 -3.84
CA ARG A 185 -1.77 20.71 -3.09
C ARG A 185 -3.21 20.41 -3.51
N GLU A 186 -4.01 21.44 -3.79
CA GLU A 186 -5.38 21.24 -4.26
C GLU A 186 -5.43 20.53 -5.62
N VAL A 187 -4.66 21.01 -6.60
CA VAL A 187 -4.59 20.40 -7.94
C VAL A 187 -3.95 19.01 -7.87
N GLY A 188 -2.86 18.85 -7.13
CA GLY A 188 -2.23 17.55 -6.91
C GLY A 188 -3.18 16.53 -6.27
N ARG A 189 -4.01 16.95 -5.30
CA ARG A 189 -5.05 16.09 -4.71
C ARG A 189 -6.11 15.68 -5.73
N LYS A 190 -6.55 16.60 -6.60
CA LYS A 190 -7.50 16.30 -7.69
C LYS A 190 -6.92 15.28 -8.69
N ILE A 191 -5.65 15.44 -9.06
CA ILE A 191 -4.93 14.47 -9.90
C ILE A 191 -4.80 13.12 -9.17
N ALA A 192 -4.51 13.13 -7.87
CA ALA A 192 -4.41 11.90 -7.09
C ALA A 192 -5.75 11.13 -7.01
N MET A 193 -6.87 11.85 -6.93
CA MET A 193 -8.21 11.26 -7.06
C MET A 193 -8.45 10.64 -8.44
N HIS A 194 -8.01 11.32 -9.50
CA HIS A 194 -8.08 10.80 -10.86
C HIS A 194 -7.28 9.50 -10.99
N VAL A 195 -6.01 9.50 -10.58
CA VAL A 195 -5.13 8.32 -10.58
C VAL A 195 -5.74 7.16 -9.81
N ALA A 196 -6.35 7.41 -8.64
CA ALA A 196 -7.01 6.38 -7.86
C ALA A 196 -8.13 5.68 -8.65
N ALA A 197 -8.89 6.45 -9.45
CA ALA A 197 -10.03 5.99 -10.22
C ALA A 197 -9.66 5.34 -11.56
N THR A 198 -8.64 5.86 -12.27
CA THR A 198 -8.29 5.43 -13.63
C THR A 198 -7.14 4.43 -13.69
N ALA A 199 -6.36 4.29 -12.61
CA ALA A 199 -5.23 3.36 -12.52
C ALA A 199 -4.28 3.41 -13.75
N PRO A 200 -3.74 4.59 -14.12
CA PRO A 200 -2.83 4.72 -15.24
C PRO A 200 -1.60 3.82 -15.06
N LEU A 201 -1.09 3.29 -16.17
CA LEU A 201 0.08 2.43 -16.21
C LEU A 201 1.39 3.22 -16.32
N ALA A 202 1.33 4.45 -16.82
CA ALA A 202 2.48 5.30 -17.05
C ALA A 202 2.14 6.78 -16.86
N LEU A 203 3.16 7.58 -16.55
CA LEU A 203 3.01 9.04 -16.46
C LEU A 203 2.91 9.60 -17.87
N ASP A 204 3.94 9.34 -18.68
CA ASP A 204 4.04 9.73 -20.07
C ASP A 204 4.13 8.52 -21.00
N THR A 205 3.98 8.76 -22.31
CA THR A 205 4.02 7.68 -23.31
C THR A 205 5.40 7.03 -23.42
N SER A 206 6.46 7.78 -23.09
CA SER A 206 7.83 7.25 -23.00
C SER A 206 8.01 6.24 -21.88
N ASP A 207 7.16 6.29 -20.86
CA ASP A 207 7.31 5.47 -19.65
C ASP A 207 6.49 4.17 -19.73
N LEU A 208 5.71 4.00 -20.81
CA LEU A 208 5.00 2.75 -21.06
C LEU A 208 5.98 1.64 -21.44
N ASP A 209 5.81 0.47 -20.82
CA ASP A 209 6.53 -0.74 -21.21
C ASP A 209 6.29 -1.06 -22.69
N PRO A 210 7.35 -1.06 -23.54
CA PRO A 210 7.22 -1.42 -24.94
C PRO A 210 6.63 -2.81 -25.15
N ALA A 211 6.85 -3.75 -24.22
CA ALA A 211 6.28 -5.10 -24.31
C ALA A 211 4.75 -5.09 -24.10
N ALA A 212 4.22 -4.20 -23.25
CA ALA A 212 2.78 -4.04 -23.09
C ALA A 212 2.12 -3.50 -24.36
N ILE A 213 2.76 -2.51 -25.02
CA ILE A 213 2.28 -1.94 -26.29
C ILE A 213 2.29 -3.01 -27.40
N GLU A 214 3.38 -3.78 -27.50
CA GLU A 214 3.50 -4.80 -28.54
C GLU A 214 2.52 -5.95 -28.33
N LYS A 215 2.32 -6.37 -27.07
CA LYS A 215 1.32 -7.37 -26.72
C LYS A 215 -0.09 -6.90 -27.09
N GLU A 216 -0.45 -5.67 -26.74
CA GLU A 216 -1.75 -5.09 -27.09
C GLU A 216 -1.90 -4.99 -28.62
N ARG A 217 -0.86 -4.55 -29.32
CA ARG A 217 -0.85 -4.47 -30.79
C ARG A 217 -1.12 -5.83 -31.44
N ALA A 218 -0.47 -6.88 -30.96
CA ALA A 218 -0.66 -8.24 -31.48
C ALA A 218 -2.12 -8.71 -31.32
N VAL A 219 -2.70 -8.49 -30.13
CA VAL A 219 -4.12 -8.82 -29.86
C VAL A 219 -5.06 -8.06 -30.80
N LEU A 220 -4.82 -6.77 -31.02
CA LEU A 220 -5.66 -5.96 -31.90
C LEU A 220 -5.53 -6.35 -33.38
N ILE A 221 -4.35 -6.77 -33.83
CA ILE A 221 -4.13 -7.31 -35.18
C ILE A 221 -4.93 -8.60 -35.37
N GLU A 222 -4.83 -9.53 -34.42
CA GLU A 222 -5.54 -10.81 -34.47
C GLU A 222 -7.05 -10.59 -34.51
N LYS A 223 -7.57 -9.76 -33.59
CA LYS A 223 -8.99 -9.38 -33.57
C LYS A 223 -9.46 -8.75 -34.89
N ALA A 224 -8.67 -7.84 -35.49
CA ALA A 224 -9.02 -7.23 -36.75
C ALA A 224 -9.06 -8.23 -37.92
N LYS A 225 -8.19 -9.25 -37.91
CA LYS A 225 -8.23 -10.35 -38.90
C LYS A 225 -9.47 -11.22 -38.72
N GLU A 226 -9.81 -11.59 -37.49
CA GLU A 226 -11.00 -12.38 -37.17
C GLU A 226 -12.30 -11.67 -37.56
N GLU A 227 -12.35 -10.34 -37.39
CA GLU A 227 -13.47 -9.49 -37.85
C GLU A 227 -13.54 -9.35 -39.39
N GLY A 228 -12.63 -9.98 -40.14
CA GLY A 228 -12.61 -9.93 -41.60
C GLY A 228 -12.23 -8.56 -42.18
N ARG A 229 -11.46 -7.76 -41.44
CA ARG A 229 -11.02 -6.43 -41.92
C ARG A 229 -10.02 -6.59 -43.08
N PRO A 230 -10.08 -5.73 -44.12
CA PRO A 230 -9.12 -5.77 -45.22
C PRO A 230 -7.67 -5.58 -44.72
N GLU A 231 -6.73 -6.39 -45.20
CA GLU A 231 -5.33 -6.37 -44.72
C GLU A 231 -4.68 -4.98 -44.81
N ASN A 232 -4.96 -4.24 -45.89
CA ASN A 232 -4.46 -2.88 -46.10
C ASN A 232 -5.05 -1.84 -45.12
N MET A 233 -6.09 -2.19 -44.36
CA MET A 233 -6.73 -1.34 -43.36
C MET A 233 -6.37 -1.73 -41.92
N ILE A 234 -5.88 -2.96 -41.68
CA ILE A 234 -5.60 -3.48 -40.34
C ILE A 234 -4.60 -2.58 -39.60
N GLU A 235 -3.49 -2.20 -40.23
CA GLU A 235 -2.48 -1.36 -39.60
C GLU A 235 -3.03 0.03 -39.19
N LYS A 236 -3.89 0.62 -40.03
CA LYS A 236 -4.55 1.89 -39.73
C LYS A 236 -5.56 1.77 -38.59
N ILE A 237 -6.29 0.66 -38.51
CA ILE A 237 -7.24 0.39 -37.43
C ILE A 237 -6.49 0.20 -36.10
N VAL A 238 -5.46 -0.65 -36.11
CA VAL A 238 -4.65 -0.99 -34.94
C VAL A 238 -3.92 0.25 -34.42
N SER A 239 -3.32 1.07 -35.28
CA SER A 239 -2.67 2.32 -34.86
C SER A 239 -3.64 3.28 -34.17
N GLY A 240 -4.87 3.42 -34.69
CA GLY A 240 -5.92 4.21 -34.03
C GLY A 240 -6.33 3.65 -32.66
N GLN A 241 -6.44 2.32 -32.54
CA GLN A 241 -6.77 1.65 -31.28
C GLN A 241 -5.62 1.74 -30.26
N ILE A 242 -4.36 1.64 -30.68
CA ILE A 242 -3.19 1.86 -29.83
C ILE A 242 -3.15 3.32 -29.35
N ALA A 243 -3.46 4.28 -30.22
CA ALA A 243 -3.56 5.68 -29.80
C ALA A 243 -4.66 5.88 -28.75
N LYS A 244 -5.80 5.16 -28.86
CA LYS A 244 -6.85 5.16 -27.84
C LYS A 244 -6.35 4.50 -26.55
N PHE A 245 -5.74 3.32 -26.62
CA PHE A 245 -5.17 2.64 -25.47
C PHE A 245 -4.21 3.55 -24.69
N GLN A 246 -3.31 4.25 -25.38
CA GLN A 246 -2.43 5.23 -24.74
C GLN A 246 -3.18 6.35 -24.02
N LYS A 247 -4.31 6.85 -24.56
CA LYS A 247 -5.15 7.83 -23.87
C LYS A 247 -5.82 7.25 -22.61
N ASP A 248 -6.04 5.94 -22.59
CA ASP A 248 -6.67 5.25 -21.47
C ASP A 248 -5.66 4.90 -20.37
N VAL A 249 -4.36 4.72 -20.69
CA VAL A 249 -3.35 4.24 -19.72
C VAL A 249 -2.20 5.20 -19.40
N VAL A 250 -2.03 6.30 -20.15
CA VAL A 250 -1.01 7.32 -19.89
C VAL A 250 -1.65 8.51 -19.18
N LEU A 251 -1.22 8.78 -17.95
CA LEU A 251 -1.83 9.80 -17.10
C LEU A 251 -1.92 11.17 -17.77
N THR A 252 -0.84 11.66 -18.39
CA THR A 252 -0.83 12.99 -19.04
C THR A 252 -1.82 13.10 -20.19
N LYS A 253 -2.12 12.00 -20.87
CA LYS A 253 -3.08 11.92 -21.99
C LYS A 253 -4.52 11.69 -21.58
N GLN A 254 -4.76 11.26 -20.34
CA GLN A 254 -6.11 10.95 -19.85
C GLN A 254 -6.95 12.23 -19.79
N PRO A 255 -8.22 12.17 -20.25
CA PRO A 255 -9.22 13.18 -19.93
C PRO A 255 -9.44 13.23 -18.42
N PHE A 256 -9.44 14.42 -17.82
CA PHE A 256 -9.57 14.57 -16.38
C PHE A 256 -10.98 14.17 -15.93
N VAL A 257 -11.09 13.29 -14.94
CA VAL A 257 -12.40 12.71 -14.51
C VAL A 257 -13.39 13.75 -13.99
N MET A 258 -12.93 14.89 -13.49
CA MET A 258 -13.82 15.97 -13.02
C MET A 258 -14.12 17.00 -14.09
N ASP A 259 -13.35 17.02 -15.19
CA ASP A 259 -13.54 17.89 -16.35
C ASP A 259 -12.98 17.19 -17.61
N PRO A 260 -13.78 16.34 -18.28
CA PRO A 260 -13.31 15.52 -19.40
C PRO A 260 -12.91 16.30 -20.65
N ASP A 261 -13.20 17.61 -20.71
CA ASP A 261 -12.79 18.47 -21.82
C ASP A 261 -11.30 18.85 -21.75
N VAL A 262 -10.66 18.59 -20.59
CA VAL A 262 -9.27 18.94 -20.29
C VAL A 262 -8.48 17.68 -19.97
N THR A 263 -7.30 17.50 -20.58
CA THR A 263 -6.38 16.40 -20.20
C THR A 263 -5.61 16.75 -18.94
N ILE A 264 -5.01 15.75 -18.27
CA ILE A 264 -4.16 16.03 -17.09
C ILE A 264 -2.97 16.93 -17.45
N GLU A 265 -2.35 16.74 -18.61
CA GLU A 265 -1.30 17.63 -19.12
C GLU A 265 -1.80 19.08 -19.24
N GLN A 266 -2.99 19.27 -19.82
CA GLN A 266 -3.58 20.59 -20.00
C GLN A 266 -3.98 21.23 -18.66
N LEU A 267 -4.46 20.43 -17.69
CA LEU A 267 -4.76 20.88 -16.33
C LEU A 267 -3.51 21.43 -15.64
N VAL A 268 -2.40 20.72 -15.70
CA VAL A 268 -1.11 21.15 -15.11
C VAL A 268 -0.61 22.42 -15.80
N ALA A 269 -0.64 22.47 -17.13
CA ALA A 269 -0.21 23.64 -17.90
C ALA A 269 -1.08 24.88 -17.64
N ASN A 270 -2.40 24.72 -17.52
CA ASN A 270 -3.32 25.82 -17.18
C ASN A 270 -3.07 26.34 -15.78
N THR A 271 -2.93 25.43 -14.80
CA THR A 271 -2.61 25.80 -13.41
C THR A 271 -1.31 26.59 -13.34
N GLY A 272 -0.26 26.17 -14.08
CA GLY A 272 1.00 26.91 -14.12
C GLY A 272 0.87 28.33 -14.65
N LYS A 273 0.08 28.52 -15.71
CA LYS A 273 -0.21 29.87 -16.26
C LYS A 273 -0.94 30.75 -15.24
N GLU A 274 -1.91 30.20 -14.51
CA GLU A 274 -2.67 30.92 -13.48
C GLU A 274 -1.80 31.34 -12.30
N LEU A 275 -0.86 30.47 -11.89
CA LEU A 275 0.07 30.72 -10.80
C LEU A 275 1.32 31.50 -11.22
N GLY A 276 1.51 31.74 -12.52
CA GLY A 276 2.71 32.41 -13.04
C GLY A 276 3.99 31.59 -12.87
N ALA A 277 3.89 30.26 -12.89
CA ALA A 277 5.00 29.33 -12.69
C ALA A 277 4.97 28.18 -13.70
N GLU A 278 6.16 27.68 -14.05
CA GLU A 278 6.26 26.44 -14.81
C GLU A 278 6.03 25.27 -13.86
N LEU A 279 5.02 24.45 -14.17
CA LEU A 279 4.67 23.26 -13.40
C LEU A 279 4.98 22.01 -14.21
N LYS A 280 5.49 20.99 -13.52
CA LYS A 280 5.74 19.67 -14.08
C LYS A 280 5.15 18.60 -13.19
N LEU A 281 4.37 17.70 -13.77
CA LEU A 281 3.97 16.47 -13.12
C LEU A 281 5.17 15.52 -13.15
N ALA A 282 5.86 15.38 -12.02
CA ALA A 282 7.15 14.69 -11.96
C ALA A 282 7.02 13.19 -11.71
N GLY A 283 5.87 12.74 -11.20
CA GLY A 283 5.62 11.34 -10.92
C GLY A 283 4.31 11.11 -10.18
N PHE A 284 3.85 9.87 -10.21
CA PHE A 284 2.77 9.42 -9.35
C PHE A 284 3.07 8.01 -8.85
N VAL A 285 2.44 7.65 -7.73
CA VAL A 285 2.40 6.30 -7.20
C VAL A 285 0.94 5.99 -6.91
N ARG A 286 0.49 4.80 -7.29
CA ARG A 286 -0.80 4.25 -6.86
C ARG A 286 -0.56 2.89 -6.22
N MET A 287 -1.04 2.71 -4.99
CA MET A 287 -1.06 1.42 -4.32
C MET A 287 -2.50 1.05 -4.03
N ALA A 288 -2.99 -0.02 -4.64
CA ALA A 288 -4.23 -0.67 -4.22
C ALA A 288 -3.90 -1.90 -3.36
N LEU A 289 -4.61 -2.03 -2.23
CA LEU A 289 -4.47 -3.16 -1.32
C LEU A 289 -4.72 -4.49 -2.03
N GLY A 290 -3.80 -5.44 -1.85
CA GLY A 290 -3.90 -6.79 -2.38
C GLY A 290 -3.62 -6.89 -3.89
N GLU A 291 -3.18 -5.80 -4.53
CA GLU A 291 -2.85 -5.81 -5.95
C GLU A 291 -1.71 -6.79 -6.25
N GLY A 292 -1.96 -7.74 -7.15
CA GLY A 292 -1.03 -8.81 -7.50
C GLY A 292 -0.91 -9.93 -6.45
N VAL A 293 -1.83 -10.01 -5.48
CA VAL A 293 -1.93 -11.16 -4.56
C VAL A 293 -3.13 -12.01 -4.98
N GLU A 294 -2.90 -13.28 -5.30
CA GLU A 294 -3.98 -14.23 -5.54
C GLU A 294 -4.71 -14.49 -4.23
N LYS A 295 -6.01 -14.19 -4.20
CA LYS A 295 -6.86 -14.54 -3.07
C LYS A 295 -7.17 -16.03 -3.12
N VAL A 296 -6.87 -16.74 -2.04
CA VAL A 296 -7.30 -18.13 -1.88
C VAL A 296 -8.81 -18.11 -1.63
N GLU A 297 -9.59 -18.65 -2.57
CA GLU A 297 -11.01 -18.91 -2.32
C GLU A 297 -11.11 -19.96 -1.21
N SER A 298 -11.73 -19.58 -0.09
CA SER A 298 -12.06 -20.53 0.96
C SER A 298 -13.20 -21.43 0.47
N PRO A 299 -13.23 -22.73 0.85
CA PRO A 299 -14.44 -23.53 0.69
C PRO A 299 -15.64 -22.78 1.30
N ASP A 300 -16.81 -22.85 0.68
CA ASP A 300 -17.99 -22.16 1.21
C ASP A 300 -18.23 -22.61 2.66
N PHE A 301 -18.76 -21.71 3.49
CA PHE A 301 -18.92 -21.96 4.93
C PHE A 301 -19.72 -23.25 5.21
N ALA A 302 -20.67 -23.61 4.34
CA ALA A 302 -21.45 -24.83 4.48
C ALA A 302 -20.60 -26.09 4.24
N SER A 303 -19.71 -26.06 3.25
CA SER A 303 -18.78 -27.14 2.95
C SER A 303 -17.70 -27.30 4.03
N GLU A 304 -17.24 -26.20 4.64
CA GLU A 304 -16.33 -26.24 5.78
C GLU A 304 -17.01 -26.88 7.00
N VAL A 305 -18.25 -26.44 7.32
CA VAL A 305 -19.06 -27.02 8.41
C VAL A 305 -19.35 -28.50 8.15
N ALA A 306 -19.68 -28.88 6.92
CA ALA A 306 -19.91 -30.28 6.54
C ALA A 306 -18.65 -31.13 6.71
N SER A 307 -17.46 -30.59 6.39
CA SER A 307 -16.20 -31.31 6.53
C SER A 307 -15.81 -31.56 8.00
N MET A 308 -16.19 -30.66 8.91
CA MET A 308 -15.95 -30.80 10.35
C MET A 308 -17.00 -31.66 11.07
N THR A 309 -18.18 -31.85 10.48
CA THR A 309 -19.30 -32.61 11.07
C THR A 309 -19.46 -34.01 10.47
N GLY A 310 -18.82 -34.30 9.33
CA GLY A 310 -18.90 -35.56 8.59
C GLY A 310 -18.07 -36.74 9.13
N GLY A 311 -17.43 -36.60 10.29
CA GLY A 311 -16.67 -37.67 10.94
C GLY A 311 -17.41 -38.26 12.15
N ASN A 312 -18.37 -39.16 11.90
CA ASN A 312 -18.89 -40.13 12.86
C ASN A 312 -19.05 -41.49 12.17
#